data_AF-A0A256ZI15-F1
#
_entry.id   AF-A0A256ZI15-F1
#
_cell.length_a   1.000
_cell.length_b   1.000
_cell.length_c   1.000
_cell.angle_alpha   90.00
_cell.angle_beta   90.00
_cell.angle_gamma   90.00
#
_symmetry.space_group_name_H-M   'P 1'
#
loop_
_entity.id
_entity.type
_entity.pdbx_description
1 polymer ?
#
loop_
_entity_poly.entity_id
_entity_poly.type
_entity_poly.pdbx_seq_one_letter_code
_entity_poly.pdbx_strand_id
1 'polypeptide(L)'
;MILIRKKNNILIWRGLGLARVSSGLIIAGAYANKLRRVMFATLKGKIDNKEVARATGELNALLFELFREVGVEKGDVVRITIEYEIENGKIKWKWDTLEVQHYKPVEETSTKIKELLPKVLEKREELVAKPALPMEIEVEYLGTVKEGLEDVYVIKAPKEETYVTIGAIRVLFRNEVGEALSIIVTPEGRAFRYLMKLKYSPDPLEIAKNVKEELVKALSENRVEEIDREKAKEMLKELIKVE
;
A
#
# COMPACT_ATOMS: atom_id res chain seq x y z
N MET A 1 1.20 14.28 34.21
CA MET A 1 2.58 14.78 34.40
C MET A 1 2.64 15.49 35.74
N ILE A 2 3.17 14.83 36.77
CA ILE A 2 3.39 15.46 38.09
C ILE A 2 4.82 15.14 38.47
N LEU A 3 5.63 16.20 38.61
CA LEU A 3 7.02 16.16 38.99
C LEU A 3 7.11 16.34 40.51
N ILE A 4 7.65 15.35 41.24
CA ILE A 4 8.06 15.55 42.64
C ILE A 4 9.51 15.09 42.78
N ARG A 5 10.41 16.05 42.98
CA ARG A 5 11.81 15.82 43.37
C ARG A 5 11.87 15.64 44.88
N LYS A 6 12.39 14.51 45.37
CA LYS A 6 13.16 14.51 46.63
C LYS A 6 14.23 13.41 46.70
N LYS A 7 15.41 13.89 47.10
CA LYS A 7 16.66 13.24 47.51
C LYS A 7 16.51 11.84 48.14
N ASN A 8 16.90 10.81 47.39
CA ASN A 8 17.82 9.73 47.76
C ASN A 8 17.78 8.70 46.61
N ASN A 9 18.93 8.14 46.28
CA ASN A 9 19.23 7.51 44.99
C ASN A 9 18.61 6.09 44.86
N ILE A 10 17.29 5.98 44.94
CA ILE A 10 16.53 4.76 44.66
C ILE A 10 15.29 5.16 43.85
N LEU A 11 15.36 5.01 42.52
CA LEU A 11 14.15 5.06 41.68
C LEU A 11 13.34 3.79 41.94
N ILE A 12 12.41 3.85 42.89
CA ILE A 12 11.33 2.88 42.99
C ILE A 12 10.32 3.25 41.90
N TRP A 13 10.31 2.50 40.79
CA TRP A 13 9.24 2.56 39.79
C TRP A 13 7.98 1.93 40.39
N ARG A 14 7.32 2.63 41.33
CA ARG A 14 5.94 2.33 41.72
C ARG A 14 5.01 3.01 40.72
N GLY A 15 4.55 2.22 39.74
CA GLY A 15 3.48 2.61 38.84
C GLY A 15 3.90 2.64 37.37
N LEU A 16 4.00 1.47 36.74
CA LEU A 16 3.83 1.30 35.30
C LEU A 16 3.29 -0.10 35.06
N GLY A 17 2.20 -0.18 34.29
CA GLY A 17 1.48 -1.42 34.01
C GLY A 17 2.38 -2.50 33.43
N LEU A 18 1.90 -3.73 33.54
CA LEU A 18 2.48 -4.94 32.97
C LEU A 18 3.09 -4.66 31.58
N ALA A 19 4.39 -4.92 31.43
CA ALA A 19 5.07 -4.77 30.16
C ALA A 19 4.90 -6.06 29.36
N ARG A 20 4.50 -5.97 28.08
CA ARG A 20 4.26 -7.13 27.22
C ARG A 20 5.34 -7.26 26.16
N VAL A 21 5.80 -8.48 25.90
CA VAL A 21 6.61 -8.83 24.73
C VAL A 21 5.77 -9.61 23.73
N SER A 22 5.99 -9.37 22.43
CA SER A 22 5.40 -10.15 21.35
C SER A 22 6.45 -10.52 20.31
N SER A 23 6.41 -11.76 19.81
CA SER A 23 7.21 -12.16 18.66
C SER A 23 6.67 -11.62 17.33
N GLY A 24 5.39 -11.25 17.25
CA GLY A 24 4.65 -11.22 15.98
C GLY A 24 4.54 -12.63 15.37
N LEU A 25 4.05 -12.73 14.14
CA LEU A 25 4.11 -14.00 13.39
C LEU A 25 5.57 -14.29 13.03
N ILE A 26 6.06 -15.46 13.41
CA ILE A 26 7.42 -15.90 13.13
C ILE A 26 7.44 -17.41 12.88
N ILE A 27 8.32 -17.88 12.01
CA ILE A 27 8.59 -19.31 11.86
C ILE A 27 9.07 -19.85 13.22
N ALA A 28 8.51 -20.96 13.67
CA ALA A 28 8.80 -21.58 14.96
C ALA A 28 10.31 -21.82 15.12
N GLY A 29 10.99 -22.32 14.08
CA GLY A 29 12.45 -22.48 14.11
C GLY A 29 13.28 -21.22 14.42
N ALA A 30 12.69 -20.02 14.34
CA ALA A 30 13.34 -18.74 14.58
C ALA A 30 12.81 -17.99 15.82
N TYR A 31 11.86 -18.55 16.59
CA TYR A 31 11.21 -17.82 17.68
C TYR A 31 12.21 -17.33 18.73
N ALA A 32 13.19 -18.16 19.10
CA ALA A 32 14.12 -17.88 20.19
C ALA A 32 14.97 -16.63 19.92
N ASN A 33 15.49 -16.52 18.70
CA ASN A 33 16.25 -15.37 18.24
C ASN A 33 15.38 -14.10 18.16
N LYS A 34 14.11 -14.25 17.75
CA LYS A 34 13.16 -13.14 17.69
C LYS A 34 12.88 -12.58 19.07
N LEU A 35 12.50 -13.41 20.04
CA LEU A 35 12.22 -12.98 21.42
C LEU A 35 13.43 -12.33 22.07
N ARG A 36 14.63 -12.93 21.90
CA ARG A 36 15.88 -12.34 22.37
C ARG A 36 16.09 -10.93 21.82
N ARG A 37 16.06 -10.77 20.48
CA ARG A 37 16.26 -9.48 19.82
C ARG A 37 15.26 -8.41 20.28
N VAL A 38 13.99 -8.78 20.41
CA VAL A 38 12.95 -7.85 20.88
C VAL A 38 13.25 -7.40 22.31
N MET A 39 13.52 -8.34 23.23
CA MET A 39 13.80 -8.00 24.63
C MET A 39 15.05 -7.12 24.79
N PHE A 40 16.14 -7.43 24.06
CA PHE A 40 17.34 -6.58 24.06
C PHE A 40 17.08 -5.18 23.53
N ALA A 41 16.24 -5.03 22.50
CA ALA A 41 15.87 -3.72 21.98
C ALA A 41 15.00 -2.95 22.99
N THR A 42 13.97 -3.60 23.55
CA THR A 42 13.01 -2.98 24.47
C THR A 42 13.65 -2.53 25.79
N LEU A 43 14.62 -3.29 26.30
CA LEU A 43 15.25 -3.06 27.60
C LEU A 43 16.65 -2.43 27.50
N LYS A 44 17.07 -2.00 26.31
CA LYS A 44 18.37 -1.35 26.09
C LYS A 44 18.56 -0.16 27.04
N GLY A 45 19.65 -0.20 27.81
CA GLY A 45 19.99 0.86 28.77
C GLY A 45 19.11 0.92 30.02
N LYS A 46 18.14 0.01 30.18
CA LYS A 46 17.25 -0.07 31.36
C LYS A 46 17.60 -1.24 32.27
N ILE A 47 18.03 -2.36 31.68
CA ILE A 47 18.36 -3.60 32.39
C ILE A 47 19.72 -4.10 31.91
N ASP A 48 20.46 -4.76 32.80
CA ASP A 48 21.75 -5.37 32.47
C ASP A 48 21.59 -6.42 31.35
N ASN A 49 22.49 -6.39 30.38
CA ASN A 49 22.42 -7.28 29.22
C ASN A 49 22.49 -8.76 29.61
N LYS A 50 23.17 -9.12 30.71
CA LYS A 50 23.22 -10.51 31.20
C LYS A 50 21.86 -10.92 31.77
N GLU A 51 21.16 -10.02 32.45
CA GLU A 51 19.81 -10.29 32.95
C GLU A 51 18.81 -10.46 31.80
N VAL A 52 18.89 -9.63 30.76
CA VAL A 52 18.06 -9.82 29.55
C VAL A 52 18.35 -11.17 28.87
N ALA A 53 19.63 -11.56 28.76
CA ALA A 53 20.02 -12.86 28.22
C ALA A 53 19.49 -14.02 29.08
N ARG A 54 19.58 -13.92 30.41
CA ARG A 54 19.09 -14.92 31.35
C ARG A 54 17.58 -15.11 31.22
N ALA A 55 16.81 -14.02 31.32
CA ALA A 55 15.34 -14.08 31.29
C ALA A 55 14.81 -14.56 29.94
N THR A 56 15.43 -14.17 28.83
CA THR A 56 15.06 -14.69 27.49
C THR A 56 15.46 -16.15 27.31
N GLY A 57 16.58 -16.59 27.87
CA GLY A 57 16.98 -17.99 27.89
C GLY A 57 15.98 -18.88 28.63
N GLU A 58 15.52 -18.42 29.79
CA GLU A 58 14.48 -19.09 30.59
C GLU A 58 13.17 -19.25 29.82
N LEU A 59 12.65 -18.16 29.24
CA LEU A 59 11.44 -18.20 28.41
C LEU A 59 11.62 -19.13 27.20
N ASN A 60 12.76 -19.08 26.52
CA ASN A 60 13.02 -19.92 25.35
C ASN A 60 13.12 -21.41 25.71
N ALA A 61 13.69 -21.76 26.87
CA ALA A 61 13.75 -23.14 27.32
C ALA A 61 12.35 -23.71 27.59
N LEU A 62 11.50 -22.95 28.30
CA LEU A 62 10.11 -23.34 28.55
C LEU A 62 9.34 -23.51 27.23
N LEU A 63 9.45 -22.55 26.31
CA LEU A 63 8.77 -22.62 25.01
C LEU A 63 9.24 -23.82 24.19
N PHE A 64 10.53 -24.18 24.24
CA PHE A 64 11.05 -25.36 23.56
C PHE A 64 10.39 -26.65 24.08
N GLU A 65 10.23 -26.78 25.39
CA GLU A 65 9.53 -27.91 26.01
C GLU A 65 8.06 -27.94 25.60
N LEU A 66 7.33 -26.82 25.76
CA LEU A 66 5.93 -26.72 25.38
C LEU A 66 5.69 -27.05 23.90
N PHE A 67 6.56 -26.55 23.01
CA PHE A 67 6.46 -26.79 21.57
C PHE A 67 6.67 -28.26 21.21
N ARG A 68 7.55 -28.96 21.94
CA ARG A 68 7.72 -30.41 21.77
C ARG A 68 6.49 -31.19 22.22
N GLU A 69 5.90 -30.82 23.37
CA GLU A 69 4.71 -31.49 23.92
C GLU A 69 3.49 -31.34 23.00
N VAL A 70 3.29 -30.17 22.40
CA VAL A 70 2.14 -29.90 21.53
C VAL A 70 2.41 -30.15 20.03
N GLY A 71 3.61 -30.64 19.68
CA GLY A 71 3.96 -31.02 18.31
C GLY A 71 4.06 -29.84 17.34
N VAL A 72 4.66 -28.73 17.77
CA VAL A 72 5.03 -27.61 16.89
C VAL A 72 6.31 -27.96 16.13
N GLU A 73 6.24 -27.96 14.82
CA GLU A 73 7.37 -28.24 13.95
C GLU A 73 8.15 -26.98 13.60
N LYS A 74 9.42 -27.14 13.19
CA LYS A 74 10.30 -26.02 12.85
C LYS A 74 9.75 -25.13 11.74
N GLY A 75 9.00 -25.70 10.80
CA GLY A 75 8.41 -25.02 9.64
C GLY A 75 7.08 -24.32 9.95
N ASP A 76 6.50 -24.55 11.12
CA ASP A 76 5.26 -23.91 11.52
C ASP A 76 5.46 -22.42 11.78
N VAL A 77 4.35 -21.68 11.83
CA VAL A 77 4.35 -20.27 12.22
C VAL A 77 3.70 -20.14 13.59
N VAL A 78 4.33 -19.35 14.46
CA VAL A 78 3.84 -19.08 15.81
C VAL A 78 3.78 -17.58 16.08
N ARG A 79 2.92 -17.19 17.01
CA ARG A 79 2.94 -15.88 17.65
C ARG A 79 2.92 -16.08 19.16
N ILE A 80 3.95 -15.59 19.83
CA ILE A 80 4.15 -15.73 21.25
C ILE A 80 3.98 -14.36 21.88
N THR A 81 3.19 -14.30 22.95
CA THR A 81 3.07 -13.12 23.78
C THR A 81 3.08 -13.48 25.26
N ILE A 82 3.75 -12.68 26.07
CA ILE A 82 3.81 -12.85 27.51
C ILE A 82 4.09 -11.51 28.18
N GLU A 83 3.58 -11.32 29.39
CA GLU A 83 3.83 -10.14 30.20
C GLU A 83 4.96 -10.38 31.22
N TYR A 84 5.60 -9.30 31.63
CA TYR A 84 6.66 -9.31 32.63
C TYR A 84 6.65 -8.04 33.48
N GLU A 85 7.27 -8.16 34.64
CA GLU A 85 7.55 -7.07 35.56
C GLU A 85 9.07 -6.96 35.77
N ILE A 86 9.52 -5.75 36.15
CA ILE A 86 10.90 -5.50 36.52
C ILE A 86 10.95 -5.19 38.01
N GLU A 87 11.56 -6.09 38.78
CA GLU A 87 11.74 -5.93 40.22
C GLU A 87 13.23 -5.98 40.57
N ASN A 88 13.74 -4.93 41.21
CA ASN A 88 15.15 -4.84 41.64
C ASN A 88 16.14 -5.14 40.49
N GLY A 89 15.83 -4.67 39.28
CA GLY A 89 16.66 -4.87 38.09
C GLY A 89 16.59 -6.27 37.50
N LYS A 90 15.70 -7.15 38.00
CA LYS A 90 15.44 -8.49 37.46
C LYS A 90 14.11 -8.55 36.71
N ILE A 91 14.07 -9.33 35.65
CA ILE A 91 12.87 -9.57 34.86
C ILE A 91 12.13 -10.77 35.46
N LYS A 92 10.86 -10.58 35.80
CA LYS A 92 9.96 -11.65 36.26
C LYS A 92 8.83 -11.83 35.26
N TRP A 93 8.74 -13.02 34.67
CA TRP A 93 7.67 -13.39 33.75
C TRP A 93 6.37 -13.67 34.49
N LYS A 94 5.24 -13.25 33.89
CA LYS A 94 3.89 -13.62 34.32
C LYS A 94 3.42 -14.80 33.50
N TRP A 95 3.78 -16.00 33.93
CA TRP A 95 3.58 -17.23 33.15
C TRP A 95 2.12 -17.52 32.80
N ASP A 96 1.19 -17.09 33.65
CA ASP A 96 -0.26 -17.15 33.45
C ASP A 96 -0.75 -16.32 32.25
N THR A 97 0.05 -15.35 31.80
CA THR A 97 -0.24 -14.50 30.62
C THR A 97 0.38 -15.02 29.33
N LEU A 98 1.08 -16.16 29.37
CA LEU A 98 1.70 -16.75 28.19
C LEU A 98 0.62 -17.22 27.21
N GLU A 99 0.60 -16.60 26.03
CA GLU A 99 -0.26 -16.97 24.92
C GLU A 99 0.60 -17.35 23.72
N VAL A 100 0.30 -18.52 23.14
CA VAL A 100 0.93 -19.01 21.90
C VAL A 100 -0.17 -19.29 20.89
N GLN A 101 -0.12 -18.59 19.76
CA GLN A 101 -0.91 -18.90 18.58
C GLN A 101 -0.05 -19.72 17.62
N HIS A 102 -0.60 -20.80 17.08
CA HIS A 102 0.09 -21.76 16.21
C HIS A 102 -0.64 -21.90 14.87
N TYR A 103 0.12 -21.81 13.78
CA TYR A 103 -0.36 -21.86 12.41
C TYR A 103 0.47 -22.88 11.64
N LYS A 104 -0.20 -23.88 11.07
CA LYS A 104 0.45 -24.90 10.22
C LYS A 104 0.40 -24.48 8.75
N PRO A 105 1.50 -24.60 8.00
CA PRO A 105 1.47 -24.48 6.55
C PRO A 105 0.49 -25.50 5.96
N VAL A 106 -0.37 -25.04 5.05
CA VAL A 106 -1.29 -25.92 4.31
C VAL A 106 -0.67 -26.18 2.94
N GLU A 107 -0.12 -27.38 2.74
CA GLU A 107 0.58 -27.76 1.50
C GLU A 107 -0.29 -27.54 0.25
N GLU A 108 -1.58 -27.88 0.34
CA GLU A 108 -2.56 -27.70 -0.72
C GLU A 108 -2.62 -26.25 -1.24
N THR A 109 -2.42 -25.25 -0.36
CA THR A 109 -2.41 -23.84 -0.75
C THR A 109 -1.25 -23.55 -1.71
N SER A 110 -0.05 -24.07 -1.40
CA SER A 110 1.13 -23.88 -2.25
C SER A 110 0.95 -24.55 -3.62
N THR A 111 0.34 -25.73 -3.65
CA THR A 111 0.04 -26.46 -4.90
C THR A 111 -0.98 -25.71 -5.75
N LYS A 112 -2.12 -25.32 -5.17
CA LYS A 112 -3.16 -24.53 -5.85
C LYS A 112 -2.62 -23.22 -6.41
N ILE A 113 -1.76 -22.53 -5.67
CA ILE A 113 -1.11 -21.29 -6.16
C ILE A 113 -0.27 -21.59 -7.41
N LYS A 114 0.55 -22.64 -7.40
CA LYS A 114 1.38 -23.01 -8.57
C LYS A 114 0.54 -23.36 -9.80
N GLU A 115 -0.58 -24.06 -9.61
CA GLU A 115 -1.50 -24.41 -10.69
C GLU A 115 -2.27 -23.21 -11.26
N LEU A 116 -2.68 -22.29 -10.39
CA LEU A 116 -3.44 -21.09 -10.78
C LEU A 116 -2.54 -19.99 -11.35
N LEU A 117 -1.26 -19.94 -10.97
CA LEU A 117 -0.35 -18.87 -11.34
C LEU A 117 -0.29 -18.64 -12.87
N PRO A 118 -0.09 -19.64 -13.73
CA PRO A 118 -0.06 -19.43 -15.18
C PRO A 118 -1.35 -18.83 -15.72
N LYS A 119 -2.51 -19.31 -15.25
CA LYS A 119 -3.83 -18.81 -15.68
C LYS A 119 -4.06 -17.35 -15.26
N VAL A 120 -3.60 -16.98 -14.06
CA VAL A 120 -3.68 -15.61 -13.56
C VAL A 120 -2.75 -14.69 -14.35
N LEU A 121 -1.56 -15.18 -14.72
CA LEU A 121 -0.61 -14.43 -15.55
C LEU A 121 -1.11 -14.24 -16.98
N GLU A 122 -1.64 -15.29 -17.62
CA GLU A 122 -2.25 -15.23 -18.95
C GLU A 122 -3.42 -14.25 -18.98
N LYS A 123 -4.34 -14.34 -18.01
CA LYS A 123 -5.43 -13.37 -17.87
C LYS A 123 -4.91 -11.94 -17.72
N ARG A 124 -3.80 -11.74 -17.00
CA ARG A 124 -3.17 -10.42 -16.85
C ARG A 124 -2.53 -9.95 -18.15
N GLU A 125 -1.86 -10.83 -18.89
CA GLU A 125 -1.28 -10.53 -20.20
C GLU A 125 -2.35 -10.20 -21.22
N GLU A 126 -3.46 -10.93 -21.27
CA GLU A 126 -4.61 -10.60 -22.12
C GLU A 126 -5.18 -9.21 -21.80
N LEU A 127 -5.27 -8.84 -20.52
CA LEU A 127 -5.73 -7.52 -20.10
C LEU A 127 -4.74 -6.41 -20.50
N VAL A 128 -3.46 -6.72 -20.62
CA VAL A 128 -2.40 -5.78 -21.05
C VAL A 128 -2.30 -5.70 -22.57
N ALA A 129 -2.43 -6.83 -23.27
CA ALA A 129 -2.25 -7.00 -24.70
C ALA A 129 -3.49 -6.61 -25.53
N LYS A 130 -4.69 -6.70 -24.94
CA LYS A 130 -5.85 -6.04 -25.54
C LYS A 130 -5.58 -4.53 -25.44
N PRO A 131 -5.44 -3.78 -26.56
CA PRO A 131 -5.63 -2.33 -26.48
C PRO A 131 -6.96 -2.13 -25.77
N ALA A 132 -7.02 -1.19 -24.82
CA ALA A 132 -8.24 -0.90 -24.09
C ALA A 132 -9.41 -0.95 -25.09
N LEU A 133 -10.25 -2.00 -25.01
CA LEU A 133 -11.46 -2.17 -25.83
C LEU A 133 -12.07 -0.79 -25.96
N PRO A 134 -12.48 -0.33 -27.17
CA PRO A 134 -12.75 1.08 -27.46
C PRO A 134 -13.43 1.68 -26.26
N MET A 135 -12.63 2.38 -25.46
CA MET A 135 -13.04 2.73 -24.11
C MET A 135 -14.25 3.61 -24.34
N GLU A 136 -15.43 3.19 -23.85
CA GLU A 136 -16.63 4.02 -23.96
C GLU A 136 -16.36 5.26 -23.11
N ILE A 137 -15.75 6.26 -23.74
CA ILE A 137 -15.39 7.49 -23.08
C ILE A 137 -16.46 8.52 -23.31
N GLU A 138 -16.67 9.29 -22.27
CA GLU A 138 -17.35 10.58 -22.35
C GLU A 138 -16.32 11.66 -22.11
N VAL A 139 -16.39 12.71 -22.91
CA VAL A 139 -15.58 13.91 -22.73
C VAL A 139 -16.56 15.01 -22.35
N GLU A 140 -16.38 15.56 -21.17
CA GLU A 140 -17.21 16.65 -20.65
C GLU A 140 -16.36 17.90 -20.48
N TYR A 141 -16.92 19.04 -20.86
CA TYR A 141 -16.29 20.33 -20.60
C TYR A 141 -16.31 20.63 -19.10
N LEU A 142 -15.14 20.92 -18.53
CA LEU A 142 -14.98 21.23 -17.11
C LEU A 142 -15.03 22.75 -16.86
N GLY A 143 -14.42 23.54 -17.75
CA GLY A 143 -14.32 24.98 -17.59
C GLY A 143 -13.24 25.59 -18.46
N THR A 144 -13.19 26.92 -18.46
CA THR A 144 -12.21 27.73 -19.20
C THR A 144 -11.24 28.34 -18.21
N VAL A 145 -9.94 28.14 -18.42
CA VAL A 145 -8.88 28.78 -17.63
C VAL A 145 -8.71 30.24 -18.07
N LYS A 146 -8.77 30.46 -19.39
CA LYS A 146 -8.66 31.80 -19.98
C LYS A 146 -9.56 31.92 -21.19
N GLU A 147 -10.51 32.85 -21.12
CA GLU A 147 -11.54 33.04 -22.15
C GLU A 147 -10.94 33.19 -23.55
N GLY A 148 -11.42 32.36 -24.48
CA GLY A 148 -10.97 32.32 -25.87
C GLY A 148 -9.56 31.76 -26.09
N LEU A 149 -8.88 31.27 -25.05
CA LEU A 149 -7.49 30.80 -25.14
C LEU A 149 -7.29 29.41 -24.57
N GLU A 150 -7.95 29.03 -23.49
CA GLU A 150 -7.63 27.79 -22.81
C GLU A 150 -8.81 27.14 -22.09
N ASP A 151 -9.13 25.92 -22.51
CA ASP A 151 -10.24 25.12 -21.98
C ASP A 151 -9.76 23.79 -21.40
N VAL A 152 -10.51 23.30 -20.43
CA VAL A 152 -10.28 22.00 -19.76
C VAL A 152 -11.50 21.11 -19.93
N TYR A 153 -11.23 19.84 -20.22
CA TYR A 153 -12.21 18.79 -20.34
C TYR A 153 -11.83 17.62 -19.44
N VAL A 154 -12.81 16.86 -18.96
CA VAL A 154 -12.59 15.61 -18.23
C VAL A 154 -13.00 14.43 -19.08
N ILE A 155 -12.25 13.33 -18.93
CA ILE A 155 -12.54 12.06 -19.59
C ILE A 155 -13.15 11.14 -18.54
N LYS A 156 -14.33 10.61 -18.83
CA LYS A 156 -15.00 9.60 -18.01
C LYS A 156 -15.06 8.27 -18.75
N ALA A 157 -15.01 7.17 -18.00
CA ALA A 157 -15.24 5.83 -18.53
C ALA A 157 -16.13 5.02 -17.56
N PRO A 158 -16.86 4.02 -18.07
CA PRO A 158 -17.66 3.14 -17.23
C PRO A 158 -16.75 2.31 -16.30
N LYS A 159 -17.16 2.21 -15.05
CA LYS A 159 -16.62 1.31 -14.04
C LYS A 159 -17.77 0.74 -13.25
N GLU A 160 -18.00 -0.57 -13.43
CA GLU A 160 -19.14 -1.30 -12.86
C GLU A 160 -20.48 -0.66 -13.32
N GLU A 161 -21.23 -0.03 -12.42
CA GLU A 161 -22.52 0.62 -12.71
C GLU A 161 -22.43 2.16 -12.77
N THR A 162 -21.22 2.74 -12.74
CA THR A 162 -21.01 4.20 -12.68
C THR A 162 -19.98 4.69 -13.69
N TYR A 163 -20.00 5.98 -14.02
CA TYR A 163 -18.91 6.64 -14.75
C TYR A 163 -17.91 7.24 -13.78
N VAL A 164 -16.63 6.97 -13.98
CA VAL A 164 -15.54 7.54 -13.20
C VAL A 164 -14.65 8.40 -14.06
N THR A 165 -14.18 9.52 -13.51
CA THR A 165 -13.20 10.36 -14.19
C THR A 165 -11.86 9.63 -14.23
N ILE A 166 -11.37 9.40 -15.44
CA ILE A 166 -10.13 8.68 -15.73
C ILE A 166 -9.06 9.58 -16.34
N GLY A 167 -9.39 10.81 -16.72
CA GLY A 167 -8.41 11.68 -17.37
C GLY A 167 -8.88 13.13 -17.50
N ALA A 168 -8.00 13.95 -18.05
CA ALA A 168 -8.28 15.33 -18.38
C ALA A 168 -7.58 15.72 -19.69
N ILE A 169 -8.20 16.65 -20.41
CA ILE A 169 -7.63 17.30 -21.58
C ILE A 169 -7.53 18.79 -21.30
N ARG A 170 -6.41 19.40 -21.64
CA ARG A 170 -6.24 20.85 -21.66
C ARG A 170 -5.94 21.29 -23.07
N VAL A 171 -6.75 22.21 -23.59
CA VAL A 171 -6.70 22.70 -24.96
C VAL A 171 -6.27 24.15 -24.95
N LEU A 172 -5.17 24.45 -25.63
CA LEU A 172 -4.68 25.81 -25.83
C LEU A 172 -4.97 26.25 -27.27
N PHE A 173 -5.82 27.25 -27.44
CA PHE A 173 -6.19 27.80 -28.73
C PHE A 173 -5.25 28.92 -29.16
N ARG A 174 -4.81 28.85 -30.42
CA ARG A 174 -4.05 29.88 -31.12
C ARG A 174 -4.67 30.06 -32.51
N ASN A 175 -5.38 31.17 -32.69
CA ASN A 175 -6.16 31.46 -33.90
C ASN A 175 -7.17 30.33 -34.17
N GLU A 176 -7.08 29.65 -35.31
CA GLU A 176 -8.01 28.60 -35.74
C GLU A 176 -7.62 27.18 -35.28
N VAL A 177 -6.53 27.03 -34.51
CA VAL A 177 -5.98 25.73 -34.10
C VAL A 177 -5.89 25.63 -32.59
N GLY A 178 -6.44 24.55 -32.03
CA GLY A 178 -6.23 24.13 -30.65
C GLY A 178 -5.14 23.07 -30.54
N GLU A 179 -4.17 23.26 -29.66
CA GLU A 179 -3.22 22.23 -29.25
C GLU A 179 -3.70 21.62 -27.94
N ALA A 180 -3.99 20.32 -27.94
CA ALA A 180 -4.57 19.63 -26.79
C ALA A 180 -3.63 18.57 -26.24
N LEU A 181 -3.42 18.61 -24.93
CA LEU A 181 -2.72 17.60 -24.16
C LEU A 181 -3.75 16.79 -23.36
N SER A 182 -3.83 15.50 -23.64
CA SER A 182 -4.65 14.53 -22.91
C SER A 182 -3.78 13.65 -22.03
N ILE A 183 -4.22 13.46 -20.79
CA ILE A 183 -3.68 12.44 -19.88
C ILE A 183 -4.83 11.55 -19.43
N ILE A 184 -4.63 10.24 -19.55
CA ILE A 184 -5.60 9.20 -19.21
C ILE A 184 -4.93 8.22 -18.26
N VAL A 185 -5.61 7.85 -17.17
CA VAL A 185 -5.27 6.72 -16.32
C VAL A 185 -6.45 5.77 -16.32
N THR A 186 -6.31 4.63 -16.99
CA THR A 186 -7.41 3.67 -17.15
C THR A 186 -7.77 3.02 -15.82
N PRO A 187 -8.98 2.43 -15.69
CA PRO A 187 -9.36 1.67 -14.49
C PRO A 187 -8.38 0.54 -14.13
N GLU A 188 -7.72 -0.04 -15.13
CA GLU A 188 -6.69 -1.08 -14.98
C GLU A 188 -5.34 -0.52 -14.52
N GLY A 189 -5.20 0.81 -14.48
CA GLY A 189 -4.03 1.52 -13.96
C GLY A 189 -2.95 1.85 -14.98
N ARG A 190 -3.19 1.62 -16.28
CA ARG A 190 -2.31 2.07 -17.36
C ARG A 190 -2.46 3.57 -17.56
N ALA A 191 -1.38 4.25 -17.90
CA ALA A 191 -1.40 5.69 -18.09
C ALA A 191 -0.91 6.09 -19.47
N PHE A 192 -1.65 6.98 -20.12
CA PHE A 192 -1.38 7.42 -21.48
C PHE A 192 -1.32 8.93 -21.56
N ARG A 193 -0.41 9.38 -22.41
CA ARG A 193 -0.26 10.76 -22.84
C ARG A 193 -0.52 10.86 -24.32
N TYR A 194 -1.26 11.89 -24.71
CA TYR A 194 -1.54 12.13 -26.12
C TYR A 194 -1.59 13.61 -26.43
N LEU A 195 -0.92 13.99 -27.52
CA LEU A 195 -0.90 15.35 -28.05
C LEU A 195 -1.68 15.34 -29.37
N MET A 196 -2.70 16.20 -29.47
CA MET A 196 -3.54 16.31 -30.66
C MET A 196 -3.70 17.77 -31.08
N LYS A 197 -4.03 17.96 -32.37
CA LYS A 197 -4.43 19.26 -32.91
C LYS A 197 -5.92 19.22 -33.24
N LEU A 198 -6.61 20.28 -32.87
CA LEU A 198 -8.05 20.44 -33.03
C LEU A 198 -8.31 21.69 -33.84
N LYS A 199 -9.39 21.68 -34.62
CA LYS A 199 -9.92 22.92 -35.21
C LYS A 199 -10.64 23.70 -34.12
N TYR A 200 -10.41 25.00 -34.05
CA TYR A 200 -11.15 25.87 -33.13
C TYR A 200 -12.66 25.82 -33.43
N SER A 201 -13.45 25.75 -32.36
CA SER A 201 -14.89 25.99 -32.36
C SER A 201 -15.24 26.79 -31.11
N PRO A 202 -16.12 27.81 -31.22
CA PRO A 202 -16.62 28.54 -30.07
C PRO A 202 -17.60 27.72 -29.21
N ASP A 203 -18.05 26.54 -29.67
CA ASP A 203 -18.89 25.63 -28.91
C ASP A 203 -18.03 24.56 -28.19
N PRO A 204 -17.91 24.61 -26.85
CA PRO A 204 -17.16 23.61 -26.09
C PRO A 204 -17.69 22.18 -26.26
N LEU A 205 -18.98 22.01 -26.55
CA LEU A 205 -19.57 20.68 -26.77
C LEU A 205 -19.10 20.09 -28.11
N GLU A 206 -18.93 20.92 -29.13
CA GLU A 206 -18.35 20.50 -30.40
C GLU A 206 -16.87 20.09 -30.24
N ILE A 207 -16.11 20.84 -29.45
CA ILE A 207 -14.73 20.47 -29.09
C ILE A 207 -14.68 19.15 -28.34
N ALA A 208 -15.53 18.96 -27.32
CA ALA A 208 -15.60 17.71 -26.56
C ALA A 208 -15.88 16.50 -27.48
N LYS A 209 -16.80 16.65 -28.44
CA LYS A 209 -17.08 15.62 -29.45
C LYS A 209 -15.86 15.31 -30.32
N ASN A 210 -15.21 16.34 -30.86
CA ASN A 210 -14.03 16.18 -31.72
C ASN A 210 -12.86 15.52 -30.97
N VAL A 211 -12.65 15.90 -29.70
CA VAL A 211 -11.64 15.29 -28.84
C VAL A 211 -11.94 13.83 -28.57
N LYS A 212 -13.21 13.50 -28.27
CA LYS A 212 -13.65 12.11 -28.08
C LYS A 212 -13.34 11.26 -29.31
N GLU A 213 -13.74 11.71 -30.50
CA GLU A 213 -13.51 10.98 -31.76
C GLU A 213 -12.02 10.74 -32.03
N GLU A 214 -11.18 11.78 -31.86
CA GLU A 214 -9.74 11.65 -32.07
C GLU A 214 -9.07 10.77 -31.00
N LEU A 215 -9.48 10.85 -29.73
CA LEU A 215 -8.95 10.00 -28.66
C LEU A 215 -9.29 8.53 -28.88
N VAL A 216 -10.54 8.20 -29.22
CA VAL A 216 -10.95 6.82 -29.53
C VAL A 216 -10.11 6.28 -30.69
N LYS A 217 -9.94 7.07 -31.75
CA LYS A 217 -9.11 6.71 -32.89
C LYS A 217 -7.65 6.50 -32.47
N ALA A 218 -7.04 7.45 -31.76
CA ALA A 218 -5.65 7.38 -31.33
C ALA A 218 -5.37 6.17 -30.41
N LEU A 219 -6.29 5.84 -29.50
CA LEU A 219 -6.20 4.65 -28.65
C LEU A 219 -6.28 3.37 -29.48
N SER A 220 -7.21 3.30 -30.44
CA SER A 220 -7.39 2.12 -31.30
C SER A 220 -6.21 1.86 -32.24
N GLU A 221 -5.57 2.93 -32.73
CA GLU A 221 -4.42 2.89 -33.64
C GLU A 221 -3.07 2.87 -32.89
N ASN A 222 -3.08 2.79 -31.55
CA ASN A 222 -1.89 2.83 -30.69
C ASN A 222 -0.99 4.06 -30.95
N ARG A 223 -1.60 5.22 -31.23
CA ARG A 223 -0.91 6.52 -31.43
C ARG A 223 -0.66 7.29 -30.13
N VAL A 224 -0.95 6.67 -28.98
CA VAL A 224 -0.76 7.27 -27.65
C VAL A 224 0.57 6.84 -27.03
N GLU A 225 1.17 7.70 -26.21
CA GLU A 225 2.40 7.41 -25.47
C GLU A 225 2.04 6.81 -24.11
N GLU A 226 2.47 5.59 -23.81
CA GLU A 226 2.34 5.03 -22.45
C GLU A 226 3.37 5.67 -21.52
N ILE A 227 2.92 6.15 -20.36
CA ILE A 227 3.73 6.87 -19.38
C ILE A 227 3.62 6.25 -17.99
N ASP A 228 4.55 6.58 -17.09
CA ASP A 228 4.47 6.16 -15.68
C ASP A 228 3.21 6.71 -14.99
N ARG A 229 2.58 5.87 -14.16
CA ARG A 229 1.31 6.19 -13.49
C ARG A 229 1.44 7.34 -12.49
N GLU A 230 2.53 7.41 -11.73
CA GLU A 230 2.71 8.50 -10.76
C GLU A 230 2.95 9.82 -11.48
N LYS A 231 3.76 9.81 -12.55
CA LYS A 231 3.92 10.96 -13.44
C LYS A 231 2.58 11.42 -14.04
N ALA A 232 1.74 10.50 -14.49
CA ALA A 232 0.42 10.83 -15.02
C ALA A 232 -0.49 11.52 -13.97
N LYS A 233 -0.47 11.05 -12.72
CA LYS A 233 -1.24 11.68 -11.62
C LYS A 233 -0.77 13.10 -11.34
N GLU A 234 0.54 13.37 -11.40
CA GLU A 234 1.08 14.73 -11.26
C GLU A 234 0.60 15.62 -12.40
N MET A 235 0.67 15.15 -13.64
CA MET A 235 0.20 15.90 -14.80
C MET A 235 -1.31 16.17 -14.75
N LEU A 236 -2.13 15.21 -14.30
CA LEU A 236 -3.58 15.40 -14.13
C LEU A 236 -3.92 16.50 -13.14
N LYS A 237 -3.18 16.60 -12.03
CA LYS A 237 -3.38 17.69 -11.04
C LYS A 237 -3.13 19.06 -11.66
N GLU A 238 -2.17 19.18 -12.57
CA GLU A 238 -1.89 20.43 -13.28
C GLU A 238 -2.92 20.74 -14.37
N LEU A 239 -3.42 19.71 -15.06
CA LEU A 239 -4.41 19.85 -16.13
C LEU A 239 -5.78 20.33 -15.62
N ILE A 240 -6.21 19.85 -14.45
CA ILE A 240 -7.56 20.11 -13.90
C ILE A 240 -7.68 21.50 -13.23
N LYS A 241 -6.56 22.21 -13.00
CA LYS A 241 -6.60 23.54 -12.41
C LYS A 241 -7.29 24.53 -13.36
N VAL A 242 -8.53 24.87 -13.01
CA VAL A 242 -9.28 26.01 -13.55
C VAL A 242 -9.23 27.09 -12.47
N GLU A 243 -8.75 28.29 -12.81
CA GLU A 243 -8.70 29.44 -11.90
C GLU A 243 -10.06 30.15 -11.79
#